data_AF-A0A8K0CYE5-F1
#
_entry.id   AF-A0A8K0CYE5-F1
#
_cell.length_a   1.000
_cell.length_b   1.000
_cell.length_c   1.000
_cell.angle_alpha   90.00
_cell.angle_beta   90.00
_cell.angle_gamma   90.00
#
_symmetry.space_group_name_H-M   'P 1'
#
loop_
_entity.id
_entity.type
_entity.pdbx_description
1 polymer ?
#
loop_
_entity_poly.entity_id
_entity_poly.type
_entity_poly.pdbx_seq_one_letter_code
_entity_poly.pdbx_strand_id
1 'polypeptide(L)'
;VIQAILQVFVSIGAVSKLRPSIYASDGKIVGGQNAKIENYPYMAGLEQNSLLLCGATIVSNRHLVTAAHCLENYPNVEELQVRVGTAVRDTGGQTAHVRKYALHPKYTIESADYDVAVVELKNSLVFGSTVKIVPLQEVNQEPAVGSLANVTGWGYTTADDMSLILQVIVIPRVDQEYCKEIWGVTSRMICYGFHEGGKGACG
;
A
#
# COMPACT_ATOMS: atom_id res chain seq x y z
N VAL A 1 -4.81 -5.89 9.26
CA VAL A 1 -5.28 -4.88 8.27
C VAL A 1 -4.20 -3.85 7.92
N ILE A 2 -3.56 -3.11 8.85
CA ILE A 2 -2.39 -2.29 8.47
C ILE A 2 -1.22 -3.12 7.91
N GLN A 3 -0.92 -4.30 8.49
CA GLN A 3 0.02 -5.25 7.87
C GLN A 3 -0.39 -5.75 6.46
N ALA A 4 -1.64 -5.53 6.02
CA ALA A 4 -2.10 -5.90 4.67
C ALA A 4 -2.11 -4.72 3.68
N ILE A 5 -1.89 -3.48 4.15
CA ILE A 5 -1.85 -2.27 3.30
C ILE A 5 -0.44 -1.65 3.26
N LEU A 6 0.43 -1.98 4.21
CA LEU A 6 1.78 -1.41 4.28
C LEU A 6 2.94 -2.32 3.81
N GLN A 7 2.65 -3.56 3.46
CA GLN A 7 3.69 -4.55 3.15
C GLN A 7 3.29 -5.42 1.96
N VAL A 8 3.10 -4.79 0.80
CA VAL A 8 3.23 -5.50 -0.48
C VAL A 8 4.49 -5.01 -1.18
N PHE A 9 5.64 -5.46 -0.68
CA PHE A 9 6.91 -5.30 -1.37
C PHE A 9 7.11 -6.41 -2.39
N VAL A 10 7.36 -6.01 -3.64
CA VAL A 10 8.22 -6.78 -4.53
C VAL A 10 9.65 -6.32 -4.24
N SER A 11 10.36 -7.06 -3.40
CA SER A 11 11.80 -6.85 -3.18
C SER A 11 12.54 -7.32 -4.42
N ILE A 12 13.02 -6.41 -5.28
CA ILE A 12 13.95 -6.77 -6.37
C ILE A 12 15.35 -7.00 -5.76
N GLY A 13 15.48 -8.15 -5.10
CA GLY A 13 16.76 -8.66 -4.62
C GLY A 13 17.58 -9.20 -5.79
N ALA A 14 18.66 -8.50 -6.15
CA ALA A 14 19.56 -8.92 -7.21
C ALA A 14 20.40 -10.15 -6.78
N VAL A 15 19.83 -11.35 -6.86
CA VAL A 15 20.56 -12.62 -6.65
C VAL A 15 20.89 -13.26 -7.99
N SER A 16 22.12 -13.06 -8.42
CA SER A 16 22.67 -13.64 -9.65
C SER A 16 22.96 -15.14 -9.51
N LYS A 17 21.97 -15.99 -9.83
CA LYS A 17 22.15 -17.40 -10.25
C LYS A 17 20.94 -17.90 -11.06
N LEU A 18 21.12 -17.99 -12.39
CA LEU A 18 20.12 -18.46 -13.34
C LEU A 18 19.78 -19.95 -13.19
N ARG A 19 18.48 -20.29 -13.16
CA ARG A 19 17.84 -21.48 -13.76
C ARG A 19 16.29 -21.30 -13.77
N PRO A 20 15.52 -22.07 -14.56
CA PRO A 20 14.68 -21.44 -15.58
C PRO A 20 13.22 -21.17 -15.18
N SER A 21 12.70 -20.05 -15.70
CA SER A 21 11.31 -19.81 -16.13
C SER A 21 10.20 -20.58 -15.40
N ILE A 22 10.00 -20.28 -14.12
CA ILE A 22 8.65 -20.27 -13.54
C ILE A 22 8.15 -18.84 -13.73
N TYR A 23 6.95 -18.67 -14.27
CA TYR A 23 6.42 -17.38 -14.69
C TYR A 23 6.51 -16.33 -13.58
N ALA A 24 7.46 -15.40 -13.70
CA ALA A 24 7.37 -14.12 -13.04
C ALA A 24 6.12 -13.45 -13.62
N SER A 25 5.04 -13.38 -12.85
CA SER A 25 3.88 -12.59 -13.27
C SER A 25 4.29 -11.13 -13.20
N ASP A 26 4.49 -10.49 -14.36
CA ASP A 26 4.72 -9.05 -14.48
C ASP A 26 3.83 -8.29 -13.50
N GLY A 27 4.45 -7.46 -12.66
CA GLY A 27 3.77 -6.77 -11.55
C GLY A 27 2.56 -5.98 -12.03
N LYS A 28 1.36 -6.49 -11.73
CA LYS A 28 0.08 -5.98 -12.23
C LYS A 28 -1.02 -6.33 -11.24
N ILE A 29 -2.00 -5.44 -11.07
CA ILE A 29 -3.32 -5.75 -10.51
C ILE A 29 -4.14 -6.52 -11.58
N VAL A 30 -3.64 -7.69 -11.97
CA VAL A 30 -4.33 -8.59 -12.91
C VAL A 30 -5.61 -9.09 -12.24
N GLY A 31 -6.73 -9.01 -12.95
CA GLY A 31 -8.01 -9.53 -12.46
C GLY A 31 -8.56 -8.81 -11.23
N GLY A 32 -8.16 -7.55 -11.03
CA GLY A 32 -8.86 -6.60 -10.16
C GLY A 32 -10.14 -6.07 -10.79
N GLN A 33 -10.94 -5.38 -9.98
CA GLN A 33 -12.19 -4.76 -10.40
C GLN A 33 -12.32 -3.34 -9.83
N ASN A 34 -13.07 -2.49 -10.54
CA ASN A 34 -13.39 -1.14 -10.08
C ASN A 34 -14.05 -1.17 -8.70
N ALA A 35 -13.50 -0.39 -7.78
CA ALA A 35 -13.94 -0.25 -6.41
C ALA A 35 -14.74 1.04 -6.21
N LYS A 36 -15.76 0.96 -5.35
CA LYS A 36 -16.46 2.13 -4.81
C LYS A 36 -15.75 2.61 -3.55
N ILE A 37 -15.56 3.92 -3.42
CA ILE A 37 -14.84 4.49 -2.27
C ILE A 37 -15.59 4.28 -0.94
N GLU A 38 -16.92 4.17 -0.98
CA GLU A 38 -17.76 3.83 0.17
C GLU A 38 -17.43 2.47 0.79
N ASN A 39 -16.87 1.54 0.01
CA ASN A 39 -16.44 0.21 0.48
C ASN A 39 -15.05 0.26 1.12
N TYR A 40 -14.22 1.23 0.73
CA TYR A 40 -12.83 1.39 1.18
C TYR A 40 -12.55 2.84 1.65
N PRO A 41 -13.36 3.40 2.57
CA PRO A 41 -13.35 4.81 2.91
C PRO A 41 -12.11 5.25 3.71
N TYR A 42 -11.20 4.32 3.99
CA TYR A 42 -9.89 4.54 4.59
C TYR A 42 -8.76 4.71 3.56
N MET A 43 -9.05 4.52 2.27
CA MET A 43 -8.08 4.69 1.19
C MET A 43 -7.76 6.17 0.97
N ALA A 44 -6.47 6.47 0.85
CA ALA A 44 -5.96 7.79 0.51
C ALA A 44 -4.90 7.70 -0.59
N GLY A 45 -4.86 8.69 -1.49
CA GLY A 45 -3.69 8.96 -2.32
C GLY A 45 -2.77 9.93 -1.58
N LEU A 46 -1.51 9.56 -1.39
CA LEU A 46 -0.44 10.51 -1.08
C LEU A 46 -0.02 11.13 -2.42
N GLU A 47 -0.01 12.47 -2.49
CA GLU A 47 0.28 13.22 -3.71
C GLU A 47 1.47 14.15 -3.49
N GLN A 48 2.35 14.25 -4.49
CA GLN A 48 3.36 15.31 -4.61
C GLN A 48 2.95 16.22 -5.77
N ASN A 49 2.84 17.53 -5.55
CA ASN A 49 2.45 18.50 -6.59
C ASN A 49 1.14 18.11 -7.34
N SER A 50 0.18 17.52 -6.62
CA SER A 50 -1.08 16.94 -7.13
C SER A 50 -0.96 15.73 -8.07
N LEU A 51 0.22 15.11 -8.19
CA LEU A 51 0.41 13.81 -8.84
C LEU A 51 0.43 12.71 -7.77
N LEU A 52 -0.22 11.56 -8.05
CA LEU A 52 -0.18 10.41 -7.15
C LEU A 52 1.27 9.94 -6.99
N LEU A 53 1.73 9.90 -5.74
CA LEU A 53 3.02 9.36 -5.34
C LEU A 53 2.86 7.93 -4.80
N CYS A 54 1.98 7.73 -3.83
CA CYS A 54 1.76 6.44 -3.17
C CYS A 54 0.34 6.27 -2.63
N GLY A 55 -0.01 5.05 -2.20
CA GLY A 55 -1.16 4.81 -1.33
C GLY A 55 -0.89 5.21 0.13
N ALA A 56 -1.93 5.60 0.86
CA ALA A 56 -1.92 5.80 2.30
C ALA A 56 -3.24 5.35 2.93
N THR A 57 -3.25 5.12 4.24
CA THR A 57 -4.41 4.63 5.00
C THR A 57 -4.78 5.61 6.12
N ILE A 58 -6.07 5.97 6.21
CA ILE A 58 -6.60 6.83 7.27
C ILE A 58 -6.68 6.05 8.60
N VAL A 59 -6.00 6.55 9.63
CA VAL A 59 -6.02 5.96 10.99
C VAL A 59 -6.61 6.90 12.06
N SER A 60 -6.66 8.20 11.77
CA SER A 60 -7.42 9.19 12.54
C SER A 60 -7.81 10.36 11.63
N ASN A 61 -8.53 11.35 12.14
CA ASN A 61 -8.87 12.54 11.35
C ASN A 61 -7.66 13.45 11.04
N ARG A 62 -6.49 13.20 11.62
CA ARG A 62 -5.25 13.98 11.38
C ARG A 62 -4.02 13.14 11.03
N HIS A 63 -4.12 11.82 11.05
CA HIS A 63 -2.99 10.94 10.81
C HIS A 63 -3.33 9.87 9.78
N LEU A 64 -2.37 9.64 8.88
CA LEU A 64 -2.36 8.52 7.95
C LEU A 64 -1.11 7.67 8.16
N VAL A 65 -1.18 6.42 7.72
CA VAL A 65 -0.07 5.48 7.68
C VAL A 65 0.21 5.13 6.22
N THR A 66 1.47 5.22 5.81
CA THR A 66 1.97 4.88 4.47
C THR A 66 3.34 4.21 4.61
N ALA A 67 3.94 3.78 3.51
CA ALA A 67 5.29 3.24 3.47
C ALA A 67 6.36 4.32 3.76
N ALA A 68 7.53 3.92 4.25
CA ALA A 68 8.64 4.84 4.48
C ALA A 68 9.39 5.16 3.17
N HIS A 69 9.53 4.21 2.26
CA HIS A 69 10.13 4.41 0.93
C HIS A 69 9.39 5.48 0.10
N CYS A 70 8.07 5.63 0.32
CA CYS A 70 7.25 6.69 -0.29
C CYS A 70 7.61 8.11 0.16
N LEU A 71 8.42 8.27 1.21
CA LEU A 71 8.68 9.55 1.87
C LEU A 71 10.17 9.82 2.15
N GLU A 72 11.04 8.80 2.11
CA GLU A 72 12.47 8.94 2.43
C GLU A 72 13.21 9.99 1.57
N ASN A 73 12.84 10.07 0.28
CA ASN A 73 13.47 10.96 -0.69
C ASN A 73 12.72 12.30 -0.87
N TYR A 74 11.74 12.61 0.00
CA TYR A 74 10.83 13.75 -0.13
C TYR A 74 10.98 14.78 1.01
N PRO A 75 12.09 15.54 1.07
CA PRO A 75 12.36 16.47 2.16
C PRO A 75 11.41 17.68 2.19
N ASN A 76 10.77 18.03 1.07
CA ASN A 76 9.88 19.19 1.00
C ASN A 76 8.42 18.82 1.30
N VAL A 77 8.03 18.96 2.56
CA VAL A 77 6.67 18.69 3.04
C VAL A 77 5.60 19.60 2.40
N GLU A 78 5.96 20.80 1.94
CA GLU A 78 5.00 21.74 1.33
C GLU A 78 4.47 21.27 -0.03
N GLU A 79 5.19 20.38 -0.72
CA GLU A 79 4.73 19.75 -1.98
C GLU A 79 3.77 18.58 -1.74
N LEU A 80 3.65 18.10 -0.48
CA LEU A 80 2.90 16.91 -0.12
C LEU A 80 1.48 17.23 0.35
N GLN A 81 0.52 16.51 -0.22
CA GLN A 81 -0.86 16.48 0.26
C GLN A 81 -1.42 15.06 0.22
N VAL A 82 -2.57 14.83 0.85
CA VAL A 82 -3.34 13.61 0.69
C VAL A 82 -4.69 13.93 0.05
N ARG A 83 -5.18 13.05 -0.83
CA ARG A 83 -6.55 13.05 -1.36
C ARG A 83 -7.32 11.87 -0.79
N VAL A 84 -8.53 12.13 -0.28
CA VAL A 84 -9.40 11.11 0.33
C VAL A 84 -10.85 11.28 -0.13
N GLY A 85 -11.64 10.20 -0.06
CA GLY A 85 -13.09 10.27 -0.31
C GLY A 85 -13.50 10.31 -1.78
N THR A 86 -12.61 9.89 -2.69
CA THR A 86 -12.86 9.70 -4.12
C THR A 86 -12.37 8.32 -4.58
N ALA A 87 -12.99 7.77 -5.62
CA ALA A 87 -12.48 6.61 -6.34
C ALA A 87 -11.65 7.01 -7.58
N VAL A 88 -11.64 8.30 -7.96
CA VAL A 88 -10.89 8.80 -9.12
C VAL A 88 -9.55 9.36 -8.63
N ARG A 89 -8.45 8.90 -9.22
CA ARG A 89 -7.08 9.12 -8.72
C ARG A 89 -6.72 10.58 -8.45
N ASP A 90 -7.10 11.47 -9.37
CA ASP A 90 -6.61 12.86 -9.47
C ASP A 90 -7.71 13.91 -9.24
N THR A 91 -8.96 13.51 -8.99
CA THR A 91 -10.08 14.44 -8.86
C THR A 91 -11.18 13.97 -7.90
N GLY A 92 -11.98 14.93 -7.43
CA GLY A 92 -12.98 14.75 -6.40
C GLY A 92 -12.38 14.55 -5.00
N GLY A 93 -13.25 14.20 -4.05
CA GLY A 93 -12.89 14.02 -2.65
C GLY A 93 -12.56 15.34 -1.93
N GLN A 94 -11.79 15.25 -0.86
CA GLN A 94 -11.16 16.40 -0.20
C GLN A 94 -9.64 16.19 -0.19
N THR A 95 -8.88 17.29 -0.25
CA THR A 95 -7.42 17.28 -0.09
C THR A 95 -7.01 17.91 1.24
N ALA A 96 -5.90 17.45 1.81
CA ALA A 96 -5.29 18.03 3.00
C ALA A 96 -3.76 18.02 2.90
N HIS A 97 -3.12 19.17 3.06
CA HIS A 97 -1.66 19.27 3.08
C HIS A 97 -1.04 18.53 4.27
N VAL A 98 0.12 17.91 4.03
CA VAL A 98 0.93 17.30 5.08
C VAL A 98 1.56 18.41 5.92
N ARG A 99 1.58 18.23 7.24
CA ARG A 99 2.27 19.13 8.20
C ARG A 99 3.69 18.65 8.46
N LYS A 100 3.86 17.34 8.60
CA LYS A 100 5.11 16.60 8.74
C LYS A 100 4.83 15.12 8.59
N TYR A 101 5.87 14.33 8.41
CA TYR A 101 5.81 12.88 8.52
C TYR A 101 6.96 12.38 9.42
N ALA A 102 6.88 11.12 9.84
CA ALA A 102 7.95 10.43 10.54
C ALA A 102 8.07 9.01 9.97
N LEU A 103 9.25 8.70 9.43
CA LEU A 103 9.62 7.33 9.06
C LEU A 103 9.91 6.53 10.34
N HIS A 104 9.81 5.19 10.27
CA HIS A 104 10.23 4.35 11.38
C HIS A 104 11.73 4.52 11.65
N PRO A 105 12.19 4.69 12.90
CA PRO A 105 13.61 4.94 13.23
C PRO A 105 14.54 3.74 12.99
N LYS A 106 14.03 2.63 12.46
CA LYS A 106 14.78 1.43 12.06
C LYS A 106 14.62 1.09 10.57
N TYR A 107 13.93 1.93 9.81
CA TYR A 107 13.80 1.76 8.36
C TYR A 107 15.14 2.03 7.68
N THR A 108 15.52 1.17 6.73
CA THR A 108 16.60 1.44 5.78
C THR A 108 16.22 0.92 4.40
N ILE A 109 16.61 1.64 3.35
CA ILE A 109 16.29 1.29 1.96
C ILE A 109 16.87 -0.09 1.54
N GLU A 110 18.02 -0.48 2.09
CA GLU A 110 18.70 -1.74 1.76
C GLU A 110 18.02 -2.97 2.34
N SER A 111 17.29 -2.80 3.44
CA SER A 111 16.58 -3.89 4.13
C SER A 111 15.10 -3.96 3.76
N ALA A 112 14.50 -2.83 3.36
CA ALA A 112 13.05 -2.60 3.27
C ALA A 112 12.27 -3.00 4.56
N ASP A 113 12.98 -3.22 5.66
CA ASP A 113 12.41 -3.65 6.93
C ASP A 113 11.97 -2.44 7.74
N TYR A 114 10.92 -2.59 8.54
CA TYR A 114 10.22 -1.46 9.18
C TYR A 114 9.77 -0.36 8.21
N ASP A 115 9.41 -0.69 6.97
CA ASP A 115 8.84 0.26 6.02
C ASP A 115 7.44 0.74 6.49
N VAL A 116 7.45 1.74 7.35
CA VAL A 116 6.26 2.41 7.87
C VAL A 116 6.59 3.86 8.15
N ALA A 117 5.72 4.75 7.67
CA ALA A 117 5.73 6.16 8.00
C ALA A 117 4.35 6.61 8.48
N VAL A 118 4.35 7.54 9.43
CA VAL A 118 3.14 8.23 9.90
C VAL A 118 3.15 9.65 9.34
N VAL A 119 2.05 10.05 8.70
CA VAL A 119 1.83 11.37 8.11
C VAL A 119 0.87 12.15 9.02
N GLU A 120 1.27 13.34 9.49
CA GLU A 120 0.38 14.27 10.20
C GLU A 120 -0.11 15.35 9.23
N LEU A 121 -1.41 15.63 9.21
CA LEU A 121 -2.02 16.64 8.35
C LEU A 121 -2.08 18.02 9.00
N LYS A 122 -2.00 19.09 8.19
CA LYS A 122 -2.19 20.48 8.66
C LYS A 122 -3.62 20.70 9.17
N ASN A 123 -4.61 20.15 8.46
CA ASN A 123 -6.04 20.25 8.78
C ASN A 123 -6.65 18.87 9.04
N SER A 124 -7.77 18.82 9.77
CA SER A 124 -8.47 17.54 10.00
C SER A 124 -9.33 17.15 8.80
N LEU A 125 -9.34 15.88 8.45
CA LEU A 125 -10.27 15.29 7.50
C LEU A 125 -11.70 15.34 8.05
N VAL A 126 -12.65 15.71 7.19
CA VAL A 126 -14.08 15.60 7.48
C VAL A 126 -14.52 14.17 7.18
N PHE A 127 -14.95 13.44 8.22
CA PHE A 127 -15.44 12.07 8.08
C PHE A 127 -16.88 12.02 7.51
N GLY A 128 -17.20 10.93 6.81
CA GLY A 128 -18.48 10.75 6.13
C GLY A 128 -18.66 9.33 5.62
N SER A 129 -19.52 9.14 4.61
CA SER A 129 -19.71 7.83 3.95
C SER A 129 -18.43 7.35 3.25
N THR A 130 -17.68 8.25 2.63
CA THR A 130 -16.49 7.97 1.81
C THR A 130 -15.14 8.21 2.52
N VAL A 131 -15.15 8.72 3.75
CA VAL A 131 -13.93 9.04 4.53
C VAL A 131 -14.09 8.57 5.97
N LYS A 132 -13.35 7.52 6.35
CA LYS A 132 -13.39 6.89 7.69
C LYS A 132 -12.03 6.30 8.04
N ILE A 133 -11.80 6.03 9.32
CA ILE A 133 -10.62 5.28 9.78
C ILE A 133 -10.72 3.79 9.41
N VAL A 134 -9.58 3.14 9.22
CA VAL A 134 -9.49 1.67 9.32
C VAL A 134 -9.31 1.27 10.80
N PRO A 135 -9.93 0.18 11.29
CA PRO A 135 -9.53 -0.39 12.57
C PRO A 135 -8.11 -0.96 12.50
N LEU A 136 -7.31 -0.68 13.53
CA LEU A 136 -6.00 -1.31 13.70
C LEU A 136 -6.16 -2.77 14.12
N GLN A 137 -5.11 -3.56 13.97
CA GLN A 137 -5.03 -4.87 14.64
C GLN A 137 -4.27 -4.70 15.95
N GLU A 138 -4.63 -5.52 16.93
CA GLU A 138 -3.86 -5.61 18.17
C GLU A 138 -2.46 -6.19 17.89
N VAL A 139 -1.52 -5.86 18.77
CA VAL A 139 -0.14 -6.32 18.66
C VAL A 139 -0.11 -7.86 18.71
N ASN A 140 0.65 -8.47 17.80
CA ASN A 140 0.78 -9.93 17.62
C ASN A 140 -0.50 -10.67 17.15
N GLN A 141 -1.53 -9.97 16.66
CA GLN A 141 -2.69 -10.61 16.02
C GLN A 141 -2.54 -10.65 14.49
N GLU A 142 -1.88 -11.70 13.98
CA GLU A 142 -1.72 -11.89 12.53
C GLU A 142 -2.85 -12.75 11.92
N PRO A 143 -3.32 -12.50 10.67
CA PRO A 143 -4.66 -12.97 10.23
C PRO A 143 -4.87 -14.47 9.91
N ALA A 144 -3.93 -15.36 10.25
CA ALA A 144 -3.86 -16.78 9.85
C ALA A 144 -3.72 -17.07 8.33
N VAL A 145 -3.06 -18.18 7.98
CA VAL A 145 -2.76 -18.56 6.57
C VAL A 145 -4.05 -18.86 5.79
N GLY A 146 -4.10 -18.44 4.51
CA GLY A 146 -5.27 -18.59 3.65
C GLY A 146 -6.37 -17.53 3.85
N SER A 147 -6.30 -16.70 4.89
CA SER A 147 -7.24 -15.59 5.10
C SER A 147 -7.23 -14.61 3.93
N LEU A 148 -8.38 -14.14 3.47
CA LEU A 148 -8.47 -13.19 2.36
C LEU A 148 -8.25 -11.74 2.81
N ALA A 149 -7.41 -11.00 2.08
CA ALA A 149 -7.24 -9.57 2.22
C ALA A 149 -7.69 -8.84 0.95
N ASN A 150 -8.30 -7.67 1.13
CA ASN A 150 -8.58 -6.72 0.06
C ASN A 150 -7.36 -5.81 -0.11
N VAL A 151 -6.76 -5.76 -1.29
CA VAL A 151 -5.75 -4.76 -1.64
C VAL A 151 -6.35 -3.77 -2.63
N THR A 152 -6.23 -2.49 -2.31
CA THR A 152 -6.89 -1.39 -3.02
C THR A 152 -5.88 -0.34 -3.47
N GLY A 153 -6.02 0.17 -4.70
CA GLY A 153 -5.11 1.20 -5.21
C GLY A 153 -5.39 1.63 -6.64
N TRP A 154 -4.59 2.58 -7.12
CA TRP A 154 -4.61 3.12 -8.48
C TRP A 154 -3.40 2.67 -9.32
N GLY A 155 -2.75 1.58 -8.90
CA GLY A 155 -1.56 1.03 -9.54
C GLY A 155 -1.83 0.43 -10.93
N TYR A 156 -0.80 -0.22 -11.48
CA TYR A 156 -0.81 -0.76 -12.84
C TYR A 156 -1.85 -1.88 -13.01
N THR A 157 -2.78 -1.69 -13.96
CA THR A 157 -3.79 -2.69 -14.35
C THR A 157 -3.44 -3.41 -15.65
N THR A 158 -2.66 -2.77 -16.51
CA THR A 158 -2.04 -3.32 -17.72
C THR A 158 -0.52 -3.20 -17.60
N ALA A 159 0.24 -3.50 -18.66
CA ALA A 159 1.70 -3.33 -18.62
C ALA A 159 2.13 -1.86 -18.50
N ASP A 160 1.31 -0.93 -19.01
CA ASP A 160 1.73 0.47 -19.23
C ASP A 160 0.86 1.49 -18.47
N ASP A 161 -0.40 1.16 -18.11
CA ASP A 161 -1.35 2.11 -17.52
C ASP A 161 -1.67 1.86 -16.04
N MET A 162 -1.34 2.85 -15.21
CA MET A 162 -1.91 3.05 -13.87
C MET A 162 -3.39 3.43 -13.96
N SER A 163 -4.24 2.75 -13.19
CA SER A 163 -5.69 2.98 -13.26
C SER A 163 -6.11 4.37 -12.77
N LEU A 164 -6.95 5.05 -13.54
CA LEU A 164 -7.61 6.28 -13.12
C LEU A 164 -8.69 6.01 -12.05
N ILE A 165 -9.25 4.80 -12.03
CA ILE A 165 -10.31 4.37 -11.11
C ILE A 165 -9.74 3.42 -10.08
N LEU A 166 -10.11 3.60 -8.81
CA LEU A 166 -9.67 2.76 -7.70
C LEU A 166 -9.99 1.30 -8.01
N GLN A 167 -8.98 0.44 -7.92
CA GLN A 167 -9.14 -1.00 -8.09
C GLN A 167 -9.19 -1.70 -6.74
N VAL A 168 -9.77 -2.90 -6.72
CA VAL A 168 -9.58 -3.87 -5.66
C VAL A 168 -9.28 -5.27 -6.23
N ILE A 169 -8.37 -5.97 -5.57
CA ILE A 169 -8.20 -7.42 -5.66
C ILE A 169 -8.40 -8.06 -4.29
N VAL A 170 -8.78 -9.34 -4.30
CA VAL A 170 -8.87 -10.18 -3.11
C VAL A 170 -7.83 -11.28 -3.25
N ILE A 171 -6.90 -11.35 -2.30
CA ILE A 171 -5.77 -12.30 -2.31
C ILE A 171 -5.60 -12.98 -0.95
N PRO A 172 -5.24 -14.28 -0.89
CA PRO A 172 -5.06 -15.00 0.36
C PRO A 172 -3.71 -14.71 1.01
N ARG A 173 -3.65 -14.79 2.35
CA ARG A 173 -2.39 -14.80 3.10
C ARG A 173 -1.60 -16.06 2.76
N VAL A 174 -0.34 -15.86 2.38
CA VAL A 174 0.64 -16.92 2.12
C VAL A 174 1.27 -17.35 3.44
N ASP A 175 1.75 -18.59 3.51
CA ASP A 175 2.52 -19.07 4.65
C ASP A 175 3.84 -18.30 4.83
N GLN A 176 4.24 -18.08 6.09
CA GLN A 176 5.39 -17.25 6.42
C GLN A 176 6.72 -17.95 6.16
N GLU A 177 6.80 -19.27 6.39
CA GLU A 177 8.02 -20.04 6.14
C GLU A 177 8.26 -20.16 4.64
N TYR A 178 7.22 -20.49 3.87
CA TYR A 178 7.26 -20.47 2.41
C TYR A 178 7.66 -19.09 1.86
N CYS A 179 7.03 -18.00 2.32
CA CYS A 179 7.40 -16.68 1.82
C CYS A 179 8.83 -16.29 2.15
N LYS A 180 9.33 -16.66 3.35
CA LYS A 180 10.71 -16.43 3.75
C LYS A 180 11.71 -17.22 2.89
N GLU A 181 11.38 -18.47 2.53
CA GLU A 181 12.23 -19.29 1.65
C GLU A 181 12.32 -18.69 0.23
N ILE A 182 11.19 -18.30 -0.35
CA ILE A 182 11.14 -17.80 -1.74
C ILE A 182 11.66 -16.36 -1.87
N TRP A 183 11.32 -15.48 -0.93
CA TRP A 183 11.52 -14.02 -1.06
C TRP A 183 12.47 -13.41 -0.03
N GLY A 184 13.00 -14.20 0.92
CA GLY A 184 13.94 -13.71 1.93
C GLY A 184 13.36 -12.75 2.97
N VAL A 185 12.03 -12.68 3.09
CA VAL A 185 11.32 -11.70 3.93
C VAL A 185 11.61 -11.83 5.43
N THR A 186 11.53 -10.71 6.16
CA THR A 186 11.67 -10.71 7.62
C THR A 186 10.41 -11.23 8.32
N SER A 187 10.53 -11.56 9.61
CA SER A 187 9.36 -11.93 10.44
C SER A 187 8.40 -10.76 10.74
N ARG A 188 8.66 -9.56 10.19
CA ARG A 188 7.77 -8.39 10.30
C ARG A 188 6.97 -8.16 9.03
N MET A 189 7.27 -8.87 7.94
CA MET A 189 6.65 -8.76 6.63
C MET A 189 5.64 -9.89 6.43
N ILE A 190 4.41 -9.60 6.02
CA ILE A 190 3.38 -10.62 5.74
C ILE A 190 3.07 -10.66 4.24
N CYS A 191 3.05 -11.86 3.66
CA CYS A 191 2.87 -12.06 2.24
C CYS A 191 1.42 -12.44 1.87
N TYR A 192 0.95 -11.93 0.73
CA TYR A 192 -0.37 -12.22 0.18
C TYR A 192 -0.25 -12.46 -1.34
N GLY A 193 -0.97 -13.46 -1.85
CA GLY A 193 -0.91 -13.82 -3.28
C GLY A 193 -1.31 -15.27 -3.55
N PHE A 194 -1.43 -15.62 -4.83
CA PHE A 194 -1.67 -17.00 -5.29
C PHE A 194 -0.34 -17.68 -5.64
N HIS A 195 -0.22 -18.99 -5.41
CA HIS A 195 1.03 -19.73 -5.68
C HIS A 195 1.31 -19.83 -7.19
N GLU A 196 0.25 -19.81 -7.99
CA GLU A 196 0.25 -19.82 -9.45
C GLU A 196 0.56 -18.43 -10.03
N GLY A 197 0.70 -17.41 -9.19
CA GLY A 197 0.89 -16.01 -9.59
C GLY A 197 -0.35 -15.43 -10.29
N GLY A 198 -0.13 -14.48 -11.18
CA GLY A 198 -1.17 -14.01 -12.11
C GLY A 198 -2.28 -13.15 -11.52
N LYS A 199 -2.23 -12.79 -10.22
CA LYS A 199 -2.90 -11.65 -9.56
C LYS A 199 -2.05 -11.18 -8.38
N GLY A 200 -1.80 -9.87 -8.27
CA GLY A 200 -1.02 -9.29 -7.17
C GLY A 200 -1.18 -7.76 -7.10
N ALA A 201 -0.55 -7.11 -6.12
CA ALA A 201 -0.47 -5.66 -6.11
C ALA A 201 0.79 -5.19 -6.85
N CYS A 202 0.73 -4.02 -7.48
CA CYS A 202 1.88 -3.33 -8.04
C CYS A 202 1.66 -1.82 -7.91
N GLY A 203 2.70 -1.11 -7.53
CA GLY A 203 2.80 0.33 -7.31
C GLY A 203 4.27 0.69 -7.18
#